data_AF-A0A3D4FGN4-F1
#
_entry.id   AF-A0A3D4FGN4-F1
#
_cell.length_a   1.000
_cell.length_b   1.000
_cell.length_c   1.000
_cell.angle_alpha   90.00
_cell.angle_beta   90.00
_cell.angle_gamma   90.00
#
_symmetry.space_group_name_H-M   'P 1'
#
loop_
_entity.id
_entity.type
_entity.pdbx_description
1 polymer ?
#
loop_
_entity_poly.entity_id
_entity_poly.type
_entity_poly.pdbx_seq_one_letter_code
_entity_poly.pdbx_strand_id
1 'polypeptide(L)' 'AIFLAAVLGDLSTYVVTSVQMGLAHSGGNFINAFTKFISIFAITQLPLAIIEGIITVLIFEFIEKHSKNELLALEEMV' A
#
# COMPACT_ATOMS: atom_id res chain seq x y z
N ALA A 1 -12.78 5.46 -4.82
CA ALA A 1 -12.45 4.33 -3.92
C ALA A 1 -11.05 3.77 -4.17
N ILE A 2 -10.68 3.49 -5.43
CA ILE A 2 -9.41 2.84 -5.82
C ILE A 2 -8.16 3.58 -5.29
N PHE A 3 -8.06 4.90 -5.46
CA PHE A 3 -6.93 5.68 -4.93
C PHE A 3 -6.71 5.47 -3.43
N LEU A 4 -7.77 5.64 -2.63
CA LEU A 4 -7.69 5.49 -1.18
C LEU A 4 -7.40 4.04 -0.77
N ALA A 5 -7.93 3.07 -1.51
CA ALA A 5 -7.64 1.66 -1.26
C ALA A 5 -6.15 1.34 -1.45
N ALA A 6 -5.54 1.84 -2.53
CA ALA A 6 -4.11 1.70 -2.78
C ALA A 6 -3.28 2.39 -1.69
N VAL A 7 -3.51 3.69 -1.46
CA VAL A 7 -2.76 4.47 -0.45
C VAL A 7 -2.85 3.83 0.94
N LEU A 8 -4.04 3.44 1.39
CA LEU A 8 -4.21 2.83 2.71
C LEU A 8 -3.64 1.41 2.77
N GLY A 9 -3.68 0.65 1.67
CA GLY A 9 -3.03 -0.64 1.56
C GLY A 9 -1.51 -0.56 1.72
N ASP A 10 -0.89 0.39 1.02
CA ASP A 10 0.57 0.60 1.08
C ASP A 10 1.00 1.09 2.47
N LEU A 11 0.26 2.04 3.04
CA LEU A 11 0.51 2.54 4.39
C LEU A 11 0.28 1.45 5.46
N SER A 12 -0.71 0.59 5.30
CA SER A 12 -0.95 -0.54 6.21
C SER A 12 0.22 -1.53 6.18
N THR A 13 0.67 -1.92 4.99
CA THR A 13 1.84 -2.79 4.80
C THR A 13 3.07 -2.19 5.46
N TYR A 14 3.22 -0.88 5.32
CA TYR A 14 4.31 -0.14 5.90
C TYR A 14 4.31 -0.14 7.44
N VAL A 15 3.15 0.13 8.05
CA VAL A 15 2.99 0.07 9.51
C VAL A 15 3.27 -1.34 10.03
N VAL A 16 2.71 -2.37 9.38
CA VAL A 16 2.93 -3.77 9.77
C VAL A 16 4.42 -4.14 9.70
N THR A 17 5.11 -3.73 8.63
CA THR A 17 6.56 -3.96 8.49
C THR A 17 7.35 -3.25 9.59
N SER A 18 6.99 -2.02 9.92
CA SER A 18 7.63 -1.26 11.01
C SER A 18 7.43 -1.93 12.37
N VAL A 19 6.25 -2.50 12.63
CA VAL A 19 5.97 -3.30 13.84
C VAL A 19 6.84 -4.55 13.86
N GLN A 20 6.90 -5.33 12.77
CA GLN A 20 7.71 -6.54 12.68
C GLN A 20 9.20 -6.25 12.93
N MET A 21 9.74 -5.20 12.32
CA MET A 21 11.12 -4.76 12.51
C MET A 21 11.38 -4.26 13.94
N GLY A 22 10.43 -3.53 14.51
CA GLY A 22 10.48 -3.07 15.90
C GLY A 22 10.52 -4.23 16.90
N LEU A 23 9.74 -5.29 16.67
CA LEU A 23 9.77 -6.50 17.50
C LEU A 23 11.10 -7.25 17.35
N ALA A 24 11.56 -7.45 16.11
CA ALA A 24 12.78 -8.19 15.80
C ALA A 24 14.07 -7.51 16.30
N HIS A 25 14.11 -6.18 16.35
CA HIS A 25 15.30 -5.40 16.69
C HIS A 25 15.12 -4.51 17.93
N SER A 26 14.20 -4.86 18.83
CA SER A 26 13.87 -4.03 20.00
C SER A 26 15.02 -3.83 20.98
N GLY A 27 15.91 -4.81 21.14
CA GLY A 27 17.01 -4.74 22.11
C GLY A 27 16.58 -4.43 23.55
N GLY A 28 15.33 -4.76 23.90
CA GLY A 28 14.70 -4.43 25.18
C GLY A 28 13.79 -3.19 25.18
N ASN A 29 13.73 -2.41 24.09
CA ASN A 29 12.82 -1.27 23.95
C ASN A 29 12.13 -1.25 22.57
N PHE A 30 10.96 -1.88 22.50
CA PHE A 30 10.14 -1.95 21.29
C PHE A 30 9.73 -0.56 20.77
N ILE A 31 9.29 0.34 21.64
CA ILE A 31 8.80 1.66 21.22
C ILE A 31 9.90 2.46 20.52
N ASN A 32 11.12 2.42 21.05
CA ASN A 32 12.27 3.08 20.43
C ASN A 32 12.60 2.49 19.05
N ALA A 33 12.66 1.16 18.94
CA ALA A 33 12.94 0.49 17.67
C ALA A 33 11.83 0.72 16.63
N PHE A 34 10.56 0.59 17.01
CA PHE A 34 9.42 0.88 16.16
C PHE A 34 9.44 2.33 15.65
N THR A 35 9.66 3.30 16.54
CA THR A 35 9.71 4.72 16.18
C THR A 35 10.84 5.00 15.18
N LYS A 36 11.99 4.33 15.32
CA LYS A 36 13.08 4.39 14.34
C LYS A 36 12.65 3.90 12.96
N PHE A 37 12.10 2.70 12.86
CA PHE A 37 11.70 2.15 11.57
C PHE A 37 10.57 2.96 10.95
N ILE A 38 9.52 3.28 11.71
CA ILE A 38 8.37 4.02 11.18
C ILE A 38 8.69 5.47 10.77
N SER A 39 9.73 6.08 11.33
CA SER A 39 10.16 7.42 10.92
C SER A 39 11.06 7.38 9.69
N ILE A 40 12.00 6.44 9.62
CA ILE A 40 12.94 6.32 8.50
C ILE A 40 12.20 6.06 7.19
N PHE A 41 11.32 5.06 7.17
CA PHE A 41 10.69 4.72 5.89
C PHE A 41 9.50 5.64 5.57
N ALA A 42 8.96 6.44 6.50
CA ALA A 42 7.83 7.34 6.20
C ALA A 42 8.20 8.39 5.14
N ILE A 43 9.46 8.82 5.12
CA ILE A 43 10.00 9.78 4.15
C ILE A 43 9.85 9.27 2.72
N THR A 44 10.03 7.96 2.52
CA THR A 44 9.95 7.33 1.19
C THR A 44 8.58 6.70 0.93
N GLN A 45 7.91 6.16 1.95
CA GLN A 45 6.66 5.41 1.80
C GLN A 45 5.45 6.33 1.61
N LEU A 46 5.44 7.51 2.23
CA LEU A 46 4.34 8.44 2.04
C LEU A 46 4.30 8.99 0.60
N PRO A 47 5.42 9.44 -0.02
CA PRO A 47 5.44 9.78 -1.44
C PRO A 47 5.12 8.60 -2.35
N LEU A 48 5.65 7.40 -2.05
CA LEU A 48 5.43 6.20 -2.86
C LEU A 48 3.96 5.79 -2.88
N ALA A 49 3.29 5.74 -1.72
CA ALA A 49 1.86 5.42 -1.63
C ALA A 49 0.98 6.39 -2.43
N ILE A 50 1.32 7.68 -2.46
CA ILE A 50 0.59 8.66 -3.27
C ILE A 50 0.79 8.37 -4.77
N ILE A 51 2.02 8.11 -5.19
CA ILE A 51 2.35 7.80 -6.59
C ILE A 51 1.68 6.50 -7.03
N GLU A 52 1.77 5.44 -6.22
CA GLU A 52 1.12 4.15 -6.49
C GLU A 52 -0.40 4.27 -6.50
N GLY A 53 -0.98 5.09 -5.62
CA GLY A 53 -2.40 5.40 -5.65
C GLY A 53 -2.83 6.04 -6.97
N ILE A 54 -2.07 7.01 -7.48
CA ILE A 54 -2.35 7.64 -8.79
C ILE A 54 -2.22 6.61 -9.91
N ILE A 55 -1.12 5.85 -9.93
CA ILE A 55 -0.86 4.83 -10.95
C ILE A 55 -1.98 3.78 -10.98
N THR A 56 -2.44 3.34 -9.81
CA THR A 56 -3.50 2.33 -9.70
C THR A 56 -4.83 2.85 -10.28
N VAL A 57 -5.20 4.11 -10.02
CA VAL A 57 -6.37 4.71 -10.66
C VAL A 57 -6.25 4.70 -12.18
N LEU A 58 -5.10 5.14 -12.70
CA LEU A 58 -4.86 5.18 -14.16
C LEU A 58 -4.93 3.80 -14.79
N ILE A 59 -4.40 2.77 -14.12
CA ILE A 59 -4.45 1.39 -14.59
C ILE A 59 -5.90 0.91 -14.64
N PHE A 60 -6.68 1.12 -13.59
CA PHE A 60 -8.08 0.70 -13.56
C PHE A 60 -8.92 1.40 -14.64
N GLU A 61 -8.74 2.71 -14.82
CA GLU A 61 -9.40 3.44 -15.91
C GLU A 61 -8.99 2.91 -17.29
N PHE A 62 -7.72 2.56 -17.47
CA PHE A 62 -7.22 1.99 -18.72
C PHE A 62 -7.85 0.62 -19.00
N ILE A 63 -7.93 -0.26 -18.00
CA ILE A 63 -8.52 -1.59 -18.12
C ILE A 63 -10.02 -1.48 -18.41
N GLU A 64 -10.74 -0.62 -17.69
CA GLU A 64 -12.18 -0.41 -17.92
C GLU A 64 -12.47 0.08 -19.34
N LYS A 65 -11.61 0.93 -19.88
CA LYS A 65 -11.77 1.49 -21.23
C LYS A 65 -11.44 0.49 -22.35
N HIS A 66 -10.43 -0.36 -22.17
CA HIS A 66 -9.91 -1.21 -23.27
C HIS A 66 -10.27 -2.69 -23.14
N SER A 67 -10.65 -3.15 -21.95
CA SER A 67 -10.90 -4.57 -21.64
C SER A 67 -12.27 -4.79 -21.01
N LYS A 68 -13.27 -4.00 -21.45
CA LYS A 68 -14.61 -4.03 -20.88
C LYS A 68 -15.31 -5.39 -21.06
N ASN A 69 -15.12 -6.05 -22.20
CA ASN A 69 -15.75 -7.35 -22.46
C ASN A 69 -15.15 -8.45 -21.57
N GLU A 70 -13.85 -8.38 -21.33
CA GLU A 70 -13.11 -9.29 -20.45
C GLU A 70 -13.52 -9.08 -19.00
N LEU A 71 -13.72 -7.83 -18.56
CA LEU A 71 -14.25 -7.52 -17.23
C LEU A 71 -15.66 -8.09 -17.03
N LEU A 72 -16.55 -7.94 -18.02
CA LEU A 72 -17.90 -8.50 -17.96
C LEU A 72 -17.88 -10.03 -17.89
N ALA A 73 -17.01 -10.68 -18.66
CA ALA A 73 -16.85 -12.14 -18.60
C ALA A 73 -16.38 -12.62 -17.22
N LEU A 74 -15.51 -11.87 -16.55
CA LEU A 74 -15.08 -12.17 -15.17
C LEU A 74 -16.21 -11.98 -14.16
N GLU A 75 -17.07 -10.98 -14.35
CA GLU A 75 -18.24 -10.74 -13.50
C GLU A 75 -19.27 -11.86 -13.62
N GLU A 76 -19.51 -12.38 -14.84
CA GLU A 76 -20.43 -13.51 -15.07
C GLU A 76 -19.93 -14.86 -14.49
N MET A 77 -18.64 -14.96 -14.18
CA MET A 77 -18.02 -16.16 -13.61
C MET A 77 -18.07 -16.23 -12.08
N VAL A 78 -18.40 -15.12 -11.39
CA VAL A 78 -18.45 -15.01 -9.91
C VAL A 78 -19.88 -15.09 -9.41
#